data_AF-A0AAP0PE54-F1
#
_entry.id   AF-A0AAP0PE54-F1
#
_cell.length_a   1.000
_cell.length_b   1.000
_cell.length_c   1.000
_cell.angle_alpha   90.00
_cell.angle_beta   90.00
_cell.angle_gamma   90.00
#
_symmetry.space_group_name_H-M   'P 1'
#
loop_
_entity.id
_entity.type
_entity.pdbx_description
1 polymer ?
#
loop_
_entity_poly.entity_id
_entity_poly.type
_entity_poly.pdbx_seq_one_letter_code
_entity_poly.pdbx_strand_id
1 'polypeptide(L)'
;MAAYDHMGLISFAIVLVSAFIHGATAADNYTVLDGQGWRVTSQDAYRNWAANKDFEVGDVLIFNFITNQHDVAEVTKEAFDSCNGNNTISLEFNGPARIRLNTSGDHYFICTFTGHCNAGQKLAIRVRSDDDAVSPSRPPTSPPRTTPGSRDTPDNYTVLDSQVFNFPTQQHDVAEVTKAAFDSCSGTNPISIQRNGPATIRLNSTGNHYFICTFPGHCNAGQKLAITVGSNDDAVSPSGSPSPPRTTPGSALPPQTPGVGGANPGGPSGPTPRNSAQSIAVSSLSIAALMSLAIAFLH
;
A
#
# COMPACT_ATOMS: atom_id res chain seq x y z
N MET A 1 -7.67 71.17 -9.54
CA MET A 1 -6.56 70.22 -9.28
C MET A 1 -6.96 69.10 -8.30
N ALA A 2 -7.84 69.32 -7.32
CA ALA A 2 -8.27 68.27 -6.37
C ALA A 2 -9.05 67.07 -6.97
N ALA A 3 -9.72 67.23 -8.12
CA ALA A 3 -10.47 66.14 -8.76
C ALA A 3 -9.57 65.08 -9.45
N TYR A 4 -8.39 65.49 -9.94
CA TYR A 4 -7.42 64.58 -10.57
C TYR A 4 -6.65 63.74 -9.54
N ASP A 5 -6.54 64.25 -8.30
CA ASP A 5 -5.85 63.58 -7.19
C ASP A 5 -6.67 62.38 -6.67
N HIS A 6 -8.00 62.56 -6.55
CA HIS A 6 -8.92 61.47 -6.18
C HIS A 6 -9.07 60.40 -7.27
N MET A 7 -9.08 60.79 -8.55
CA MET A 7 -9.13 59.82 -9.64
C MET A 7 -7.83 59.01 -9.76
N GLY A 8 -6.66 59.60 -9.47
CA GLY A 8 -5.38 58.89 -9.46
C GLY A 8 -5.27 57.88 -8.31
N LEU A 9 -5.73 58.24 -7.11
CA LEU A 9 -5.75 57.36 -5.93
C LEU A 9 -6.69 56.16 -6.10
N ILE A 10 -7.88 56.36 -6.69
CA ILE A 10 -8.82 55.27 -6.99
C ILE A 10 -8.25 54.33 -8.05
N SER A 11 -7.60 54.89 -9.09
CA SER A 11 -6.98 54.09 -10.16
C SER A 11 -5.81 53.25 -9.64
N PHE A 12 -4.99 53.81 -8.75
CA PHE A 12 -3.87 53.09 -8.13
C PHE A 12 -4.35 51.99 -7.17
N ALA A 13 -5.43 52.24 -6.43
CA ALA A 13 -6.04 51.24 -5.56
C ALA A 13 -6.63 50.04 -6.35
N ILE A 14 -7.25 50.28 -7.51
CA ILE A 14 -7.78 49.20 -8.36
C ILE A 14 -6.65 48.33 -8.94
N VAL A 15 -5.55 48.94 -9.39
CA VAL A 15 -4.37 48.20 -9.90
C VAL A 15 -3.72 47.36 -8.79
N LEU A 16 -3.63 47.88 -7.56
CA LEU A 16 -3.13 47.14 -6.41
C LEU A 16 -4.04 45.97 -6.00
N VAL A 17 -5.36 46.14 -6.04
CA VAL A 17 -6.31 45.04 -5.72
C VAL A 17 -6.29 43.95 -6.79
N SER A 18 -6.11 44.29 -8.08
CA SER A 18 -5.96 43.28 -9.15
C SER A 18 -4.65 42.48 -9.06
N ALA A 19 -3.61 43.00 -8.41
CA ALA A 19 -2.34 42.28 -8.19
C ALA A 19 -2.43 41.23 -7.05
N PHE A 20 -3.45 41.29 -6.20
CA PHE A 20 -3.68 40.32 -5.11
C PHE A 20 -4.64 39.18 -5.47
N ILE A 21 -5.17 39.15 -6.69
CA ILE A 21 -5.95 38.02 -7.21
C ILE A 21 -5.05 37.13 -8.07
N HIS A 22 -3.96 36.62 -7.49
CA HIS A 22 -3.31 35.44 -8.04
C HIS A 22 -4.10 34.24 -7.52
N GLY A 23 -4.95 33.72 -8.41
CA GLY A 23 -6.02 32.79 -8.08
C GLY A 23 -5.54 31.49 -7.46
N ALA A 24 -6.36 30.93 -6.58
CA ALA A 24 -6.31 29.51 -6.29
C ALA A 24 -6.57 28.77 -7.61
N THR A 25 -5.56 28.10 -8.15
CA THR A 25 -5.74 27.15 -9.24
C THR A 25 -6.71 26.08 -8.74
N ALA A 26 -7.79 25.85 -9.49
CA ALA A 26 -8.71 24.78 -9.15
C ALA A 26 -8.02 23.45 -9.46
N ALA A 27 -8.02 22.52 -8.51
CA ALA A 27 -7.48 21.18 -8.74
C ALA A 27 -8.22 20.48 -9.90
N ASP A 28 -7.46 20.06 -10.91
CA ASP A 28 -8.00 19.37 -12.07
C ASP A 28 -8.17 17.88 -11.83
N ASN A 29 -9.10 17.26 -12.56
CA ASN A 29 -9.31 15.81 -12.54
C ASN A 29 -8.89 15.19 -13.87
N TYR A 30 -7.87 14.34 -13.83
CA TYR A 30 -7.35 13.63 -15.00
C TYR A 30 -7.81 12.18 -14.99
N THR A 31 -8.75 11.84 -15.86
CA THR A 31 -9.12 10.43 -16.06
C THR A 31 -8.06 9.74 -16.92
N VAL A 32 -7.43 8.71 -16.37
CA VAL A 32 -6.31 8.01 -17.01
C VAL A 32 -6.74 7.40 -18.35
N LEU A 33 -5.90 7.60 -19.37
CA LEU A 33 -6.17 7.25 -20.77
C LEU A 33 -7.47 7.87 -21.33
N ASP A 34 -7.82 9.07 -20.86
CA ASP A 34 -9.00 9.84 -21.27
C ASP A 34 -10.30 9.01 -21.19
N GLY A 35 -10.43 8.22 -20.12
CA GLY A 35 -11.63 7.42 -19.84
C GLY A 35 -11.64 6.03 -20.46
N GLN A 36 -10.65 5.66 -21.28
CA GLN A 36 -10.52 4.29 -21.78
C GLN A 36 -10.19 3.26 -20.66
N GLY A 37 -9.88 3.74 -19.46
CA GLY A 37 -9.70 2.94 -18.26
C GLY A 37 -8.26 2.47 -18.04
N TRP A 38 -7.97 2.18 -16.78
CA TRP A 38 -6.73 1.59 -16.30
C TRP A 38 -6.71 0.10 -16.64
N ARG A 39 -5.95 -0.27 -17.67
CA ARG A 39 -5.94 -1.62 -18.27
C ARG A 39 -4.57 -2.01 -18.80
N VAL A 40 -4.39 -3.30 -19.09
CA VAL A 40 -3.22 -3.78 -19.83
C VAL A 40 -3.28 -3.26 -21.27
N THR A 41 -2.29 -2.47 -21.65
CA THR A 41 -2.11 -1.90 -23.00
C THR A 41 -0.64 -1.52 -23.20
N SER A 42 -0.28 -0.98 -24.38
CA SER A 42 1.11 -0.60 -24.65
C SER A 42 1.58 0.51 -23.69
N GLN A 43 2.86 0.46 -23.30
CA GLN A 43 3.46 1.55 -22.50
C GLN A 43 3.36 2.91 -23.21
N ASP A 44 3.42 2.91 -24.54
CA ASP A 44 3.31 4.15 -25.33
C ASP A 44 1.95 4.82 -25.16
N ALA A 45 0.87 4.06 -24.93
CA ALA A 45 -0.44 4.66 -24.67
C ALA A 45 -0.42 5.53 -23.40
N TYR A 46 0.16 5.03 -22.31
CA TYR A 46 0.30 5.79 -21.07
C TYR A 46 1.28 6.94 -21.19
N ARG A 47 2.42 6.73 -21.86
CA ARG A 47 3.44 7.79 -22.08
C ARG A 47 2.87 8.94 -22.93
N ASN A 48 2.21 8.63 -24.04
CA ASN A 48 1.62 9.64 -24.93
C ASN A 48 0.46 10.36 -24.25
N TRP A 49 -0.35 9.65 -23.47
CA TRP A 49 -1.41 10.28 -22.68
C TRP A 49 -0.82 11.27 -21.67
N ALA A 50 0.16 10.85 -20.87
CA ALA A 50 0.79 11.69 -19.85
C ALA A 50 1.53 12.90 -20.44
N ALA A 51 2.19 12.74 -21.59
CA ALA A 51 2.95 13.80 -22.25
C ALA A 51 2.08 14.98 -22.74
N ASN A 52 0.77 14.79 -22.85
CA ASN A 52 -0.19 15.82 -23.29
C ASN A 52 -0.93 16.48 -22.12
N LYS A 53 -0.46 16.32 -20.88
CA LYS A 53 -1.08 16.87 -19.67
C LYS A 53 -0.06 17.67 -18.86
N ASP A 54 -0.55 18.68 -18.16
CA ASP A 54 0.23 19.47 -17.20
C ASP A 54 -0.33 19.19 -15.80
N PHE A 55 0.35 18.35 -15.03
CA PHE A 55 -0.07 18.01 -13.67
C PHE A 55 0.51 18.99 -12.66
N GLU A 56 -0.31 19.45 -11.74
CA GLU A 56 0.05 20.36 -10.65
C GLU A 56 -0.28 19.74 -9.28
N VAL A 57 0.33 20.28 -8.23
CA VAL A 57 0.01 19.86 -6.87
C VAL A 57 -1.45 20.20 -6.57
N GLY A 58 -2.19 19.21 -6.08
CA GLY A 58 -3.61 19.32 -5.75
C GLY A 58 -4.52 18.59 -6.74
N ASP A 59 -4.06 18.36 -7.97
CA ASP A 59 -4.77 17.61 -9.01
C ASP A 59 -5.09 16.17 -8.59
N VAL A 60 -6.04 15.55 -9.29
CA VAL A 60 -6.50 14.19 -9.01
C VAL A 60 -6.39 13.32 -10.26
N LEU A 61 -5.67 12.20 -10.16
CA LEU A 61 -5.74 11.12 -11.14
C LEU A 61 -6.93 10.21 -10.84
N ILE A 62 -7.75 9.92 -11.86
CA ILE A 62 -8.88 9.00 -11.77
C ILE A 62 -8.54 7.74 -12.59
N PHE A 63 -8.38 6.63 -11.88
CA PHE A 63 -8.12 5.32 -12.47
C PHE A 63 -9.41 4.50 -12.49
N ASN A 64 -10.03 4.39 -13.66
CA ASN A 64 -11.22 3.55 -13.83
C ASN A 64 -10.82 2.11 -14.14
N PHE A 65 -11.13 1.18 -13.25
CA PHE A 65 -10.91 -0.26 -13.47
C PHE A 65 -11.96 -1.08 -12.72
N ILE A 66 -12.05 -2.36 -13.06
CA ILE A 66 -12.92 -3.30 -12.35
C ILE A 66 -12.18 -3.80 -11.10
N THR A 67 -12.76 -3.57 -9.92
CA THR A 67 -12.27 -4.11 -8.65
C THR A 67 -12.02 -5.61 -8.76
N ASN A 68 -10.93 -6.10 -8.16
CA ASN A 68 -10.43 -7.48 -8.26
C ASN A 68 -9.87 -7.91 -9.62
N GLN A 69 -9.80 -7.03 -10.63
CA GLN A 69 -9.10 -7.31 -11.90
C GLN A 69 -7.85 -6.44 -12.07
N HIS A 70 -7.87 -5.25 -11.50
CA HIS A 70 -6.73 -4.37 -11.44
C HIS A 70 -6.69 -3.70 -10.06
N ASP A 71 -5.55 -3.09 -9.78
CA ASP A 71 -5.27 -2.19 -8.67
C ASP A 71 -4.41 -1.04 -9.19
N VAL A 72 -4.18 -0.04 -8.34
CA VAL A 72 -3.23 1.04 -8.61
C VAL A 72 -2.31 1.18 -7.43
N ALA A 73 -1.04 0.88 -7.63
CA ALA A 73 0.02 1.13 -6.66
C ALA A 73 0.83 2.35 -7.07
N GLU A 74 1.04 3.29 -6.17
CA GLU A 74 2.14 4.24 -6.30
C GLU A 74 3.43 3.58 -5.81
N VAL A 75 4.54 3.75 -6.53
CA VAL A 75 5.81 3.06 -6.27
C VAL A 75 6.99 3.98 -6.49
N THR A 76 8.18 3.56 -6.03
CA THR A 76 9.42 4.26 -6.40
C THR A 76 9.75 4.06 -7.88
N LYS A 77 10.66 4.88 -8.42
CA LYS A 77 11.14 4.72 -9.80
C LYS A 77 11.71 3.33 -10.06
N GLU A 78 12.50 2.79 -9.12
CA GLU A 78 13.14 1.48 -9.26
C GLU A 78 12.09 0.37 -9.32
N ALA A 79 11.10 0.43 -8.42
CA ALA A 79 9.99 -0.52 -8.39
C ALA A 79 9.10 -0.41 -9.62
N PHE A 80 8.88 0.80 -10.14
CA PHE A 80 8.24 1.02 -11.43
C PHE A 80 9.00 0.33 -12.56
N ASP A 81 10.30 0.60 -12.69
CA ASP A 81 11.15 0.07 -13.76
C ASP A 81 11.20 -1.46 -13.74
N SER A 82 11.28 -2.07 -12.54
CA SER A 82 11.30 -3.52 -12.37
C SER A 82 9.91 -4.17 -12.26
N CYS A 83 8.83 -3.39 -12.32
CA CYS A 83 7.47 -3.86 -12.05
C CYS A 83 7.32 -4.62 -10.72
N ASN A 84 7.95 -4.11 -9.67
CA ASN A 84 7.92 -4.69 -8.33
C ASN A 84 6.79 -4.07 -7.50
N GLY A 85 5.77 -4.88 -7.18
CA GLY A 85 4.64 -4.48 -6.34
C GLY A 85 4.79 -4.82 -4.85
N ASN A 86 5.96 -5.29 -4.40
CA ASN A 86 6.13 -5.80 -3.03
C ASN A 86 6.31 -4.68 -1.98
N ASN A 87 6.73 -3.49 -2.40
CA ASN A 87 6.93 -2.35 -1.50
C ASN A 87 6.39 -1.07 -2.17
N THR A 88 5.09 -0.87 -2.05
CA THR A 88 4.39 0.27 -2.63
C THR A 88 4.35 1.44 -1.66
N ILE A 89 4.27 2.66 -2.19
CA ILE A 89 4.07 3.90 -1.43
C ILE A 89 2.59 4.01 -1.02
N SER A 90 1.69 3.70 -1.96
CA SER A 90 0.25 3.59 -1.73
C SER A 90 -0.32 2.48 -2.62
N LEU A 91 -1.50 1.95 -2.28
CA LEU A 91 -2.15 0.88 -3.04
C LEU A 91 -3.68 0.96 -2.92
N GLU A 92 -4.34 1.06 -4.07
CA GLU A 92 -5.79 1.13 -4.20
C GLU A 92 -6.32 -0.08 -4.97
N PHE A 93 -7.08 -0.94 -4.28
CA PHE A 93 -7.66 -2.16 -4.86
C PHE A 93 -9.05 -1.97 -5.47
N ASN A 94 -9.71 -0.86 -5.14
CA ASN A 94 -11.09 -0.59 -5.56
C ASN A 94 -11.13 0.45 -6.67
N GLY A 95 -11.81 0.11 -7.76
CA GLY A 95 -12.09 1.04 -8.84
C GLY A 95 -13.43 1.75 -8.65
N PRO A 96 -13.58 3.00 -9.13
CA PRO A 96 -12.51 3.86 -9.62
C PRO A 96 -11.66 4.42 -8.48
N ALA A 97 -10.34 4.31 -8.57
CA ALA A 97 -9.43 4.93 -7.60
C ALA A 97 -9.21 6.40 -7.94
N ARG A 98 -9.19 7.27 -6.91
CA ARG A 98 -8.98 8.71 -7.04
C ARG A 98 -7.75 9.10 -6.22
N ILE A 99 -6.63 9.36 -6.90
CA ILE A 99 -5.35 9.65 -6.26
C ILE A 99 -5.06 11.13 -6.39
N ARG A 100 -4.98 11.84 -5.25
CA ARG A 100 -4.60 13.25 -5.21
C ARG A 100 -3.08 13.42 -5.24
N LEU A 101 -2.59 14.28 -6.11
CA LEU A 101 -1.17 14.60 -6.30
C LEU A 101 -0.75 15.64 -5.26
N ASN A 102 -0.29 15.19 -4.09
CA ASN A 102 0.01 16.08 -2.97
C ASN A 102 1.43 16.66 -2.97
N THR A 103 2.30 16.20 -3.87
CA THR A 103 3.70 16.63 -3.95
C THR A 103 4.10 16.90 -5.38
N SER A 104 4.99 17.86 -5.59
CA SER A 104 5.66 18.08 -6.87
C SER A 104 6.69 16.98 -7.12
N GLY A 105 7.02 16.73 -8.39
CA GLY A 105 8.06 15.77 -8.80
C GLY A 105 7.51 14.62 -9.62
N ASP A 106 8.31 13.57 -9.77
CA ASP A 106 7.92 12.41 -10.57
C ASP A 106 7.12 11.42 -9.71
N HIS A 107 5.98 10.99 -10.22
CA HIS A 107 5.14 9.97 -9.59
C HIS A 107 4.99 8.77 -10.52
N TYR A 108 5.03 7.57 -9.94
CA TYR A 108 5.04 6.32 -10.68
C TYR A 108 3.94 5.39 -10.17
N PHE A 109 3.10 4.92 -11.09
CA PHE A 109 1.97 4.06 -10.79
C PHE A 109 2.06 2.76 -11.58
N ILE A 110 1.73 1.63 -10.95
CA ILE A 110 1.68 0.30 -11.58
C ILE A 110 0.42 -0.46 -11.18
N CYS A 111 0.02 -1.43 -11.98
CA CYS A 111 -0.87 -2.49 -11.53
C CYS A 111 -0.01 -3.67 -11.02
N THR A 112 -0.25 -4.12 -9.79
CA THR A 112 0.53 -5.17 -9.13
C THR A 112 0.05 -6.59 -9.47
N PHE A 113 -1.11 -6.72 -10.11
CA PHE A 113 -1.60 -8.00 -10.63
C PHE A 113 -0.55 -8.63 -11.55
N THR A 114 -0.29 -9.93 -11.33
CA THR A 114 0.78 -10.67 -11.98
C THR A 114 0.75 -10.49 -13.50
N GLY A 115 1.85 -9.98 -14.05
CA GLY A 115 2.04 -9.77 -15.49
C GLY A 115 1.49 -8.45 -16.04
N HIS A 116 0.61 -7.73 -15.33
CA HIS A 116 -0.04 -6.53 -15.86
C HIS A 116 0.93 -5.36 -16.06
N CYS A 117 1.75 -5.04 -15.06
CA CYS A 117 2.78 -3.99 -15.19
C CYS A 117 3.78 -4.30 -16.32
N ASN A 118 4.26 -5.55 -16.38
CA ASN A 118 5.22 -5.98 -17.41
C ASN A 118 4.60 -5.93 -18.82
N ALA A 119 3.29 -6.18 -18.93
CA ALA A 119 2.53 -6.04 -20.16
C ALA A 119 2.14 -4.58 -20.49
N GLY A 120 2.57 -3.60 -19.68
CA GLY A 120 2.48 -2.17 -19.97
C GLY A 120 1.47 -1.38 -19.14
N GLN A 121 0.78 -2.00 -18.17
CA GLN A 121 -0.12 -1.29 -17.24
C GLN A 121 0.67 -0.53 -16.16
N LYS A 122 1.29 0.56 -16.57
CA LYS A 122 2.13 1.42 -15.74
C LYS A 122 2.14 2.86 -16.27
N LEU A 123 2.08 3.84 -15.37
CA LEU A 123 2.02 5.26 -15.68
C LEU A 123 3.12 6.01 -14.91
N ALA A 124 3.89 6.83 -15.60
CA ALA A 124 4.79 7.79 -15.00
C ALA A 124 4.32 9.19 -15.37
N ILE A 125 4.25 10.09 -14.39
CA ILE A 125 3.91 11.50 -14.59
C ILE A 125 4.90 12.39 -13.87
N ARG A 126 4.92 13.67 -14.24
CA ARG A 126 5.65 14.71 -13.51
C ARG A 126 4.69 15.82 -13.10
N VAL A 127 4.69 16.12 -11.81
CA VAL A 127 3.86 17.13 -11.16
C VAL A 127 4.69 18.38 -10.91
N ARG A 128 4.17 19.54 -11.31
CA ARG A 128 4.80 20.85 -11.08
C ARG A 128 4.40 21.40 -9.71
N SER A 129 5.26 22.25 -9.16
CA SER A 129 4.94 23.04 -7.96
C SER A 129 4.22 24.32 -8.37
N ASP A 130 3.36 24.88 -7.51
CA ASP A 130 2.72 26.19 -7.75
C ASP A 130 3.75 27.31 -8.00
N ASP A 131 4.97 27.17 -7.44
CA ASP A 131 6.07 28.12 -7.61
C ASP A 131 6.84 28.00 -8.95
N ASP A 132 6.61 26.92 -9.74
CA ASP A 132 7.34 26.68 -10.99
C ASP A 132 6.79 27.49 -12.19
N ALA A 133 5.73 28.30 -12.00
CA ALA A 133 5.13 29.10 -13.06
C ALA A 133 6.00 30.28 -13.55
N VAL A 134 7.13 30.59 -12.88
CA VAL A 134 8.04 31.68 -13.28
C VAL A 134 9.51 31.27 -13.21
N SER A 135 10.02 30.46 -14.15
CA SER A 135 11.43 30.58 -14.62
C SER A 135 11.78 29.68 -15.81
N PRO A 136 12.55 30.16 -16.81
CA PRO A 136 13.15 29.29 -17.82
C PRO A 136 14.41 28.60 -17.27
N SER A 137 14.43 27.27 -17.41
CA SER A 137 15.56 26.33 -17.38
C SER A 137 16.84 26.73 -16.63
N ARG A 138 17.10 26.06 -15.49
CA ARG A 138 18.46 25.77 -15.02
C ARG A 138 18.55 24.28 -14.61
N PRO A 139 19.69 23.59 -14.82
CA PRO A 139 19.80 22.17 -14.50
C PRO A 139 19.71 21.96 -12.98
N PRO A 140 19.06 20.88 -12.50
CA PRO A 140 18.93 20.64 -11.08
C PRO A 140 20.29 20.34 -10.45
N THR A 141 20.64 21.10 -9.42
CA THR A 141 21.74 20.78 -8.50
C THR A 141 21.15 19.93 -7.38
N SER A 142 21.68 18.72 -7.18
CA SER A 142 21.18 17.75 -6.20
C SER A 142 21.25 18.28 -4.76
N PRO A 143 20.21 18.11 -3.92
CA PRO A 143 20.30 18.36 -2.49
C PRO A 143 21.05 17.23 -1.74
N PRO A 144 21.63 17.50 -0.56
CA PRO A 144 22.36 16.50 0.21
C PRO A 144 21.42 15.42 0.76
N ARG A 145 21.83 14.16 0.59
CA ARG A 145 21.25 12.97 1.21
C ARG A 145 21.32 13.08 2.74
N THR A 146 20.20 13.32 3.40
CA THR A 146 20.00 12.94 4.80
C THR A 146 19.31 11.58 4.85
N THR A 147 20.10 10.55 5.08
CA THR A 147 19.68 9.20 5.47
C THR A 147 18.98 9.21 6.82
N PRO A 148 17.74 8.70 6.95
CA PRO A 148 17.30 8.04 8.17
C PRO A 148 17.95 6.65 8.20
N GLY A 149 18.76 6.39 9.23
CA GLY A 149 19.40 5.10 9.43
C GLY A 149 18.36 4.02 9.68
N SER A 150 18.17 3.15 8.69
CA SER A 150 17.61 1.83 8.91
C SER A 150 18.68 1.01 9.62
N ARG A 151 18.52 0.78 10.93
CA ARG A 151 19.35 -0.17 11.64
C ARG A 151 18.89 -1.57 11.23
N ASP A 152 19.60 -2.16 10.28
CA ASP A 152 19.67 -3.62 10.13
C ASP A 152 20.59 -4.19 11.23
N THR A 153 20.16 -4.03 12.49
CA THR A 153 20.63 -4.87 13.59
C THR A 153 19.47 -5.76 14.04
N PRO A 154 19.70 -7.04 14.36
CA PRO A 154 18.73 -7.80 15.13
C PRO A 154 18.66 -7.13 16.50
N ASP A 155 17.72 -6.20 16.66
CA ASP A 155 17.46 -5.61 17.96
C ASP A 155 17.01 -6.76 18.87
N ASN A 156 17.81 -7.02 19.91
CA ASN A 156 17.52 -8.06 20.89
C ASN A 156 16.36 -7.57 21.76
N TYR A 157 15.12 -7.84 21.33
CA TYR A 157 13.94 -7.49 22.10
C TYR A 157 13.94 -8.25 23.42
N THR A 158 13.66 -7.56 24.53
CA THR A 158 13.44 -8.19 25.83
C THR A 158 11.99 -8.06 26.27
N VAL A 159 11.59 -8.86 27.27
CA VAL A 159 10.24 -8.80 27.82
C VAL A 159 9.96 -7.38 28.32
N LEU A 160 8.77 -6.86 27.96
CA LEU A 160 8.25 -5.51 28.19
C LEU A 160 8.65 -4.45 27.15
N ASP A 161 9.47 -4.80 26.16
CA ASP A 161 9.68 -3.93 25.01
C ASP A 161 8.38 -3.71 24.22
N SER A 162 8.31 -2.59 23.51
CA SER A 162 7.16 -2.23 22.69
C SER A 162 7.56 -2.10 21.24
N GLN A 163 6.92 -2.87 20.37
CA GLN A 163 7.03 -2.73 18.92
C GLN A 163 5.94 -1.78 18.42
N VAL A 164 6.36 -0.71 17.73
CA VAL A 164 5.44 0.20 17.04
C VAL A 164 5.29 -0.26 15.59
N PHE A 165 4.06 -0.47 15.16
CA PHE A 165 3.68 -0.75 13.78
C PHE A 165 3.01 0.50 13.21
N ASN A 166 3.70 1.19 12.32
CA ASN A 166 3.13 2.37 11.67
C ASN A 166 2.45 1.95 10.35
N PHE A 167 1.14 2.12 10.27
CA PHE A 167 0.38 1.81 9.06
C PHE A 167 -0.88 2.68 8.95
N PRO A 168 -1.33 2.99 7.72
CA PRO A 168 -2.63 3.63 7.51
C PRO A 168 -3.79 2.75 7.98
N THR A 169 -4.63 3.29 8.86
CA THR A 169 -5.87 2.66 9.33
C THR A 169 -6.78 2.29 8.14
N GLN A 170 -7.49 1.17 8.23
CA GLN A 170 -8.36 0.59 7.18
C GLN A 170 -7.66 0.10 5.90
N GLN A 171 -6.34 0.30 5.76
CA GLN A 171 -5.56 -0.28 4.67
C GLN A 171 -4.73 -1.46 5.15
N HIS A 172 -4.27 -1.40 6.40
CA HIS A 172 -3.55 -2.48 7.03
C HIS A 172 -4.05 -2.70 8.45
N ASP A 173 -3.68 -3.84 8.99
CA ASP A 173 -3.74 -4.16 10.40
C ASP A 173 -2.43 -4.83 10.81
N VAL A 174 -2.26 -5.00 12.11
CA VAL A 174 -1.27 -5.91 12.66
C VAL A 174 -2.00 -6.94 13.51
N ALA A 175 -1.92 -8.20 13.10
CA ALA A 175 -2.43 -9.33 13.84
C ALA A 175 -1.29 -10.18 14.36
N GLU A 176 -1.26 -10.41 15.66
CA GLU A 176 -0.40 -11.43 16.25
C GLU A 176 -1.03 -12.80 16.02
N VAL A 177 -0.24 -13.75 15.53
CA VAL A 177 -0.70 -15.06 15.09
C VAL A 177 0.25 -16.17 15.54
N THR A 178 -0.21 -17.41 15.44
CA THR A 178 0.68 -18.57 15.66
C THR A 178 1.72 -18.69 14.55
N LYS A 179 2.82 -19.40 14.81
CA LYS A 179 3.83 -19.70 13.76
C LYS A 179 3.19 -20.33 12.51
N ALA A 180 2.29 -21.29 12.68
CA ALA A 180 1.63 -21.95 11.57
C ALA A 180 0.78 -20.97 10.73
N ALA A 181 0.07 -20.05 11.38
CA ALA A 181 -0.69 -19.00 10.71
C ALA A 181 0.22 -17.96 10.03
N PHE A 182 1.38 -17.66 10.59
CA PHE A 182 2.41 -16.81 9.96
C PHE A 182 3.06 -17.45 8.73
N ASP A 183 3.35 -18.75 8.80
CA ASP A 183 3.95 -19.50 7.69
C ASP A 183 2.96 -19.65 6.52
N SER A 184 1.67 -19.85 6.83
CA SER A 184 0.59 -20.03 5.85
C SER A 184 -0.15 -18.75 5.46
N CYS A 185 0.20 -17.61 6.06
CA CYS A 185 -0.50 -16.34 5.90
C CYS A 185 -2.02 -16.41 6.17
N SER A 186 -2.39 -17.12 7.24
CA SER A 186 -3.78 -17.22 7.69
C SER A 186 -4.12 -16.13 8.69
N GLY A 187 -5.04 -15.23 8.32
CA GLY A 187 -5.67 -14.26 9.23
C GLY A 187 -6.78 -14.86 10.10
N THR A 188 -6.97 -16.18 10.09
CA THR A 188 -8.04 -16.84 10.85
C THR A 188 -7.65 -16.99 12.31
N ASN A 189 -8.51 -16.53 13.22
CA ASN A 189 -8.33 -16.63 14.68
C ASN A 189 -6.99 -16.06 15.19
N PRO A 190 -6.73 -14.75 15.00
CA PRO A 190 -5.52 -14.14 15.52
C PRO A 190 -5.50 -14.15 17.05
N ILE A 191 -4.30 -14.19 17.64
CA ILE A 191 -4.06 -14.06 19.09
C ILE A 191 -4.48 -12.65 19.52
N SER A 192 -4.10 -11.64 18.74
CA SER A 192 -4.52 -10.25 18.91
C SER A 192 -4.57 -9.56 17.55
N ILE A 193 -5.36 -8.49 17.42
CA ILE A 193 -5.43 -7.72 16.17
C ILE A 193 -5.65 -6.23 16.47
N GLN A 194 -4.86 -5.39 15.81
CA GLN A 194 -5.00 -3.93 15.82
C GLN A 194 -5.28 -3.45 14.40
N ARG A 195 -6.46 -2.88 14.19
CA ARG A 195 -6.94 -2.42 12.88
C ARG A 195 -6.63 -0.96 12.58
N ASN A 196 -6.17 -0.23 13.60
CA ASN A 196 -5.87 1.19 13.52
C ASN A 196 -4.38 1.39 13.79
N GLY A 197 -3.73 2.20 12.95
CA GLY A 197 -2.34 2.58 13.10
C GLY A 197 -2.17 4.05 13.53
N PRO A 198 -1.02 4.40 14.12
CA PRO A 198 0.05 3.50 14.54
C PRO A 198 -0.38 2.60 15.71
N ALA A 199 -0.08 1.30 15.62
CA ALA A 199 -0.35 0.34 16.68
C ALA A 199 0.91 0.12 17.52
N THR A 200 0.77 0.10 18.85
CA THR A 200 1.87 -0.25 19.76
C THR A 200 1.57 -1.59 20.41
N ILE A 201 2.42 -2.59 20.18
CA ILE A 201 2.31 -3.93 20.77
C ILE A 201 3.39 -4.11 21.82
N ARG A 202 2.98 -4.51 23.03
CA ARG A 202 3.91 -4.81 24.13
C ARG A 202 4.24 -6.30 24.14
N LEU A 203 5.52 -6.63 24.13
CA LEU A 203 6.05 -8.00 24.11
C LEU A 203 6.10 -8.54 25.55
N ASN A 204 5.03 -9.19 25.99
CA ASN A 204 4.85 -9.59 27.40
C ASN A 204 5.39 -10.98 27.76
N SER A 205 5.99 -11.68 26.81
CA SER A 205 6.54 -13.03 27.01
C SER A 205 7.84 -13.21 26.25
N THR A 206 8.70 -14.09 26.74
CA THR A 206 9.85 -14.58 25.99
C THR A 206 9.40 -15.50 24.86
N GLY A 207 10.23 -15.61 23.81
CA GLY A 207 10.00 -16.51 22.68
C GLY A 207 9.65 -15.78 21.39
N ASN A 208 9.16 -16.52 20.41
CA ASN A 208 8.87 -15.97 19.09
C ASN A 208 7.44 -15.42 19.02
N HIS A 209 7.32 -14.15 18.67
CA HIS A 209 6.08 -13.47 18.34
C HIS A 209 5.99 -13.29 16.83
N TYR A 210 4.83 -13.62 16.25
CA TYR A 210 4.63 -13.56 14.81
C TYR A 210 3.47 -12.62 14.49
N PHE A 211 3.74 -11.66 13.62
CA PHE A 211 2.80 -10.64 13.22
C PHE A 211 2.55 -10.74 11.71
N ILE A 212 1.30 -10.60 11.29
CA ILE A 212 0.91 -10.53 9.88
C ILE A 212 -0.05 -9.37 9.68
N CYS A 213 -0.19 -8.92 8.44
CA CYS A 213 -1.40 -8.23 8.04
C CYS A 213 -2.44 -9.24 7.53
N THR A 214 -3.67 -9.15 8.02
CA THR A 214 -4.79 -10.05 7.66
C THR A 214 -5.54 -9.62 6.43
N PHE A 215 -5.25 -8.42 5.91
CA PHE A 215 -5.81 -7.95 4.66
C PHE A 215 -5.44 -8.92 3.51
N PRO A 216 -6.38 -9.24 2.61
CA PRO A 216 -6.15 -10.21 1.55
C PRO A 216 -4.89 -9.90 0.74
N GLY A 217 -4.01 -10.90 0.60
CA GLY A 217 -2.77 -10.78 -0.18
C GLY A 217 -1.59 -10.13 0.56
N HIS A 218 -1.83 -9.32 1.61
CA HIS A 218 -0.77 -8.53 2.25
C HIS A 218 0.31 -9.40 2.92
N CYS A 219 -0.10 -10.40 3.71
CA CYS A 219 0.88 -11.32 4.31
C CYS A 219 1.68 -12.10 3.25
N ASN A 220 1.03 -12.56 2.18
CA ASN A 220 1.69 -13.29 1.09
C ASN A 220 2.64 -12.39 0.27
N ALA A 221 2.35 -11.09 0.22
CA ALA A 221 3.22 -10.07 -0.35
C ALA A 221 4.40 -9.69 0.56
N GLY A 222 4.50 -10.30 1.75
CA GLY A 222 5.62 -10.09 2.67
C GLY A 222 5.31 -9.16 3.84
N GLN A 223 4.07 -8.68 4.00
CA GLN A 223 3.67 -7.88 5.16
C GLN A 223 3.46 -8.76 6.40
N LYS A 224 4.59 -9.24 6.93
CA LYS A 224 4.68 -10.07 8.12
C LYS A 224 6.02 -9.87 8.83
N LEU A 225 6.04 -9.95 10.15
CA LEU A 225 7.22 -9.76 10.99
C LEU A 225 7.32 -10.88 12.04
N ALA A 226 8.49 -11.48 12.19
CA ALA A 226 8.79 -12.39 13.30
C ALA A 226 9.78 -11.70 14.25
N ILE A 227 9.43 -11.67 15.54
CA ILE A 227 10.24 -11.09 16.60
C ILE A 227 10.61 -12.19 17.59
N THR A 228 11.89 -12.30 17.95
CA THR A 228 12.35 -13.17 19.03
C THR A 228 12.63 -12.32 20.26
N VAL A 229 12.01 -12.68 21.38
CA VAL A 229 12.10 -11.96 22.65
C VAL A 229 12.90 -12.77 23.66
N GLY A 230 14.02 -12.21 24.14
CA GLY A 230 14.85 -12.78 25.19
C GLY A 230 14.39 -12.42 26.60
N SER A 231 14.94 -13.11 27.59
CA SER A 231 14.77 -12.75 29.01
C SER A 231 15.51 -11.45 29.30
N ASN A 232 14.97 -10.61 30.19
CA ASN A 232 15.71 -9.44 30.70
C ASN A 232 17.02 -9.82 31.43
N ASP A 233 17.18 -11.10 31.76
CA ASP A 233 18.36 -11.65 32.44
C ASP A 233 19.53 -11.96 31.49
N ASP A 234 19.33 -11.92 30.16
CA ASP A 234 20.35 -12.29 29.17
C ASP A 234 21.27 -11.12 28.74
N ALA A 235 21.02 -9.90 29.23
CA ALA A 235 21.80 -8.71 28.86
C ALA A 235 23.04 -8.44 29.77
N VAL A 236 23.48 -9.42 30.56
CA VAL A 236 24.80 -9.38 31.22
C VAL A 236 25.49 -10.74 31.17
N SER A 237 26.20 -11.03 30.08
CA SER A 237 27.57 -11.60 30.12
C SER A 237 28.12 -11.91 28.73
N PRO A 238 29.28 -11.36 28.33
CA PRO A 238 30.11 -11.99 27.33
C PRO A 238 31.12 -12.96 27.99
N SER A 239 31.37 -14.06 27.29
CA SER A 239 32.52 -14.98 27.41
C SER A 239 32.34 -16.25 28.27
N GLY A 240 32.13 -17.37 27.58
CA GLY A 240 32.23 -18.73 28.11
C GLY A 240 32.48 -19.75 27.00
N SER A 241 33.73 -20.16 26.86
CA SER A 241 34.33 -21.12 25.93
C SER A 241 33.60 -22.49 25.81
N PRO A 242 33.67 -23.22 24.68
CA PRO A 242 33.01 -24.51 24.53
C PRO A 242 33.76 -25.61 25.28
N SER A 243 33.02 -26.47 26.00
CA SER A 243 33.55 -27.74 26.55
C SER A 243 33.03 -28.94 25.74
N PRO A 244 33.85 -29.99 25.53
CA PRO A 244 33.55 -31.09 24.61
C PRO A 244 32.83 -32.27 25.31
N PRO A 245 32.08 -33.13 24.59
CA PRO A 245 31.68 -34.42 25.12
C PRO A 245 32.76 -35.48 24.89
N ARG A 246 33.10 -36.21 25.96
CA ARG A 246 33.99 -37.37 26.00
C ARG A 246 33.25 -38.67 25.64
N THR A 247 33.99 -39.60 25.06
CA THR A 247 33.64 -40.87 24.40
C THR A 247 33.43 -42.12 25.31
N THR A 248 32.39 -42.94 24.98
CA THR A 248 32.30 -44.45 24.82
C THR A 248 32.57 -45.42 26.02
N PRO A 249 32.34 -46.77 25.93
CA PRO A 249 31.48 -47.67 25.08
C PRO A 249 30.77 -48.87 25.81
N GLY A 250 29.94 -49.66 25.09
CA GLY A 250 29.72 -51.11 25.30
C GLY A 250 28.25 -51.58 25.27
N SER A 251 27.69 -52.04 24.13
CA SER A 251 27.65 -53.42 23.59
C SER A 251 26.85 -54.47 24.38
N ALA A 252 25.67 -54.87 23.87
CA ALA A 252 25.30 -56.28 23.58
C ALA A 252 23.87 -56.41 22.98
N LEU A 253 23.78 -57.16 21.88
CA LEU A 253 22.61 -57.78 21.21
C LEU A 253 22.73 -59.31 21.42
N PRO A 254 21.83 -60.21 20.91
CA PRO A 254 20.34 -60.30 20.82
C PRO A 254 19.85 -61.69 21.36
N PRO A 255 18.66 -62.31 21.07
CA PRO A 255 18.18 -62.77 19.73
C PRO A 255 16.64 -62.81 19.42
N GLN A 256 16.29 -62.40 18.19
CA GLN A 256 15.40 -62.96 17.12
C GLN A 256 14.07 -63.77 17.36
N THR A 257 12.96 -63.19 16.82
CA THR A 257 11.90 -63.71 15.85
C THR A 257 10.92 -64.87 16.21
N PRO A 258 9.86 -65.21 15.40
CA PRO A 258 9.09 -64.49 14.32
C PRO A 258 7.54 -64.68 14.37
N GLY A 259 6.77 -63.97 13.51
CA GLY A 259 5.48 -64.52 13.02
C GLY A 259 4.43 -63.59 12.36
N VAL A 260 4.39 -63.60 11.00
CA VAL A 260 3.24 -63.69 10.03
C VAL A 260 1.87 -63.09 10.42
N GLY A 261 1.07 -62.37 9.61
CA GLY A 261 0.96 -62.05 8.19
C GLY A 261 -0.49 -61.59 7.90
N GLY A 262 -0.80 -61.09 6.69
CA GLY A 262 -2.20 -60.95 6.22
C GLY A 262 -2.51 -59.67 5.42
N ALA A 263 -3.03 -59.86 4.20
CA ALA A 263 -3.34 -58.84 3.20
C ALA A 263 -4.82 -58.35 3.23
N ASN A 264 -5.04 -57.24 2.51
CA ASN A 264 -6.26 -56.53 2.01
C ASN A 264 -7.41 -57.46 1.47
N PRO A 265 -8.60 -57.02 0.95
CA PRO A 265 -9.17 -55.66 0.67
C PRO A 265 -10.70 -55.45 0.89
N GLY A 266 -11.22 -54.23 0.63
CA GLY A 266 -12.67 -54.02 0.34
C GLY A 266 -13.18 -52.57 0.33
N GLY A 267 -13.61 -52.05 -0.82
CA GLY A 267 -14.59 -50.94 -0.94
C GLY A 267 -16.03 -51.48 -0.97
N PRO A 268 -17.07 -50.81 -1.54
CA PRO A 268 -17.26 -49.41 -1.97
C PRO A 268 -18.57 -48.77 -1.40
N SER A 269 -18.92 -47.51 -1.78
CA SER A 269 -20.28 -47.03 -2.20
C SER A 269 -20.53 -45.52 -1.96
N GLY A 270 -21.08 -44.83 -2.97
CA GLY A 270 -21.66 -43.45 -2.88
C GLY A 270 -23.03 -43.41 -2.18
N PRO A 271 -23.93 -42.39 -2.36
CA PRO A 271 -24.06 -41.44 -3.47
C PRO A 271 -24.33 -39.95 -3.08
N THR A 272 -24.47 -39.10 -4.11
CA THR A 272 -24.96 -37.70 -4.14
C THR A 272 -26.43 -37.51 -3.72
N PRO A 273 -26.87 -36.27 -3.44
CA PRO A 273 -27.90 -35.68 -4.33
C PRO A 273 -27.74 -34.17 -4.65
N ARG A 274 -28.56 -33.78 -5.64
CA ARG A 274 -28.73 -32.54 -6.40
C ARG A 274 -29.88 -31.69 -5.81
N ASN A 275 -29.82 -30.35 -5.91
CA ASN A 275 -30.94 -29.38 -6.03
C ASN A 275 -30.31 -27.98 -6.29
N SER A 276 -30.55 -27.23 -7.37
CA SER A 276 -31.76 -26.63 -7.97
C SER A 276 -32.14 -25.24 -7.40
N ALA A 277 -31.87 -24.21 -8.21
CA ALA A 277 -32.56 -22.93 -8.43
C ALA A 277 -32.80 -21.94 -7.26
N GLN A 278 -32.44 -20.65 -7.46
CA GLN A 278 -33.39 -19.59 -7.85
C GLN A 278 -32.73 -18.21 -8.00
N SER A 279 -33.16 -17.49 -9.04
CA SER A 279 -32.89 -16.09 -9.35
C SER A 279 -33.72 -15.14 -8.48
N ILE A 280 -33.16 -13.99 -8.11
CA ILE A 280 -33.95 -12.79 -7.78
C ILE A 280 -33.29 -11.58 -8.46
N ALA A 281 -34.05 -10.96 -9.36
CA ALA A 281 -33.76 -9.66 -9.93
C ALA A 281 -34.13 -8.57 -8.92
N VAL A 282 -33.28 -7.56 -8.75
CA VAL A 282 -33.63 -6.33 -8.03
C VAL A 282 -33.57 -5.13 -8.96
N SER A 283 -34.67 -4.39 -8.92
CA SER A 283 -35.08 -3.28 -9.76
C SER A 283 -34.28 -2.00 -9.54
N SER A 284 -33.97 -1.32 -10.64
CA SER A 284 -33.50 0.05 -10.72
C SER A 284 -34.57 1.05 -10.23
N LEU A 285 -34.23 1.91 -9.28
CA LEU A 285 -34.93 3.18 -9.04
C LEU A 285 -33.97 4.35 -9.29
N SER A 286 -34.30 5.12 -10.32
CA SER A 286 -33.71 6.42 -10.65
C SER A 286 -34.31 7.49 -9.75
N ILE A 287 -33.49 8.35 -9.16
CA ILE A 287 -33.93 9.66 -8.65
C ILE A 287 -32.98 10.72 -9.19
N ALA A 288 -33.44 11.40 -10.25
CA ALA A 288 -32.91 12.68 -10.67
C ALA A 288 -33.29 13.72 -9.61
N ALA A 289 -32.29 14.24 -8.90
CA ALA A 289 -32.47 15.32 -7.94
C ALA A 289 -32.31 16.68 -8.63
N LEU A 290 -33.26 17.56 -8.31
CA LEU A 290 -33.55 18.87 -8.86
C LEU A 290 -32.41 19.87 -8.58
N MET A 291 -31.89 20.50 -9.63
CA MET A 291 -31.10 21.73 -9.54
C MET A 291 -31.76 22.75 -10.45
N SER A 292 -32.50 23.73 -9.90
CA SER A 292 -32.74 25.06 -10.49
C SER A 292 -33.73 25.86 -9.63
N LEU A 293 -33.25 26.64 -8.68
CA LEU A 293 -33.94 27.88 -8.28
C LEU A 293 -32.94 28.86 -7.62
N ALA A 294 -32.27 29.66 -8.45
CA ALA A 294 -31.60 30.89 -8.01
C ALA A 294 -31.38 31.81 -9.23
N ILE A 295 -32.45 32.36 -9.79
CA ILE A 295 -32.38 33.61 -10.56
C ILE A 295 -33.52 34.49 -10.04
N ALA A 296 -33.22 35.28 -9.02
CA ALA A 296 -33.96 36.47 -8.67
C ALA A 296 -32.96 37.49 -8.13
N PHE A 297 -33.19 38.77 -8.44
CA PHE A 297 -32.38 39.95 -8.14
C PHE A 297 -31.33 40.34 -9.18
N LEU A 298 -31.82 40.74 -10.34
CA LEU A 298 -31.39 41.96 -11.05
C LEU A 298 -32.57 42.39 -11.92
N HIS A 299 -33.37 43.33 -11.40
CA HIS A 299 -34.10 44.42 -12.08
C HIS A 299 -34.82 45.22 -10.98
#